data_AF-A0AA35S0X5-F1
#
_entry.id   AF-A0AA35S0X5-F1
#
_cell.length_a   1.000
_cell.length_b   1.000
_cell.length_c   1.000
_cell.angle_alpha   90.00
_cell.angle_beta   90.00
_cell.angle_gamma   90.00
#
_symmetry.space_group_name_H-M   'P 1'
#
loop_
_entity.id
_entity.type
_entity.pdbx_description
1 polymer ?
#
loop_
_entity_poly.entity_id
_entity_poly.type
_entity_poly.pdbx_seq_one_letter_code
_entity_poly.pdbx_strand_id
1 'polypeptide(L)'
;MWRGSGDPGNDSGGYEHDFADSVSDKYMCVICEKVLRDARLTACCGQHFCDSCLARWTGTSGSFGGRSTRKKTCPHCRSENFQSILNKEKIREISELRVRCTHSKKGCKWQGELGALKQHT
;
A
#
# COMPACT_ATOMS: atom_id res chain seq x y z
N MET A 1 20.15 -20.86 -15.73
CA MET A 1 18.69 -21.07 -15.71
C MET A 1 18.21 -21.14 -14.27
N TRP A 2 17.65 -20.04 -13.77
CA TRP A 2 16.58 -19.91 -12.76
C TRP A 2 16.35 -18.41 -12.64
N ARG A 3 15.27 -17.90 -13.23
CA ARG A 3 14.91 -16.48 -13.18
C ARG A 3 14.21 -16.26 -11.85
N GLY A 4 14.79 -15.41 -11.00
CA GLY A 4 14.17 -14.99 -9.75
C GLY A 4 12.79 -14.41 -10.03
N SER A 5 11.77 -14.98 -9.40
CA SER A 5 10.42 -14.42 -9.33
C SER A 5 10.42 -13.28 -8.32
N GLY A 6 11.03 -12.16 -8.71
CA GLY A 6 10.73 -10.85 -8.16
C GLY A 6 10.36 -10.01 -9.37
N ASP A 7 9.08 -9.98 -9.73
CA ASP A 7 8.59 -9.19 -10.86
C ASP A 7 9.01 -7.72 -10.65
N PRO A 8 9.85 -7.16 -11.53
CA PRO A 8 10.17 -5.74 -11.50
C PRO A 8 9.09 -5.03 -12.29
N GLY A 9 8.00 -4.65 -11.62
CA GLY A 9 7.00 -3.77 -12.21
C GLY A 9 5.57 -4.15 -11.87
N ASN A 10 5.09 -3.65 -10.73
CA ASN A 10 3.80 -2.98 -10.58
C ASN A 10 3.54 -2.71 -9.08
N ASP A 11 4.27 -1.76 -8.48
CA ASP A 11 4.06 -1.31 -7.08
C ASP A 11 2.76 -0.49 -6.92
N SER A 12 1.67 -0.91 -7.57
CA SER A 12 0.37 -0.26 -7.47
C SER A 12 -0.49 -0.91 -6.37
N GLY A 13 -0.70 -0.16 -5.29
CA GLY A 13 -1.50 -0.56 -4.13
C GLY A 13 -0.69 -0.94 -2.90
N GLY A 14 -1.32 -1.75 -2.04
CA GLY A 14 -0.79 -2.11 -0.72
C GLY A 14 0.32 -3.17 -0.73
N TYR A 15 0.70 -3.63 0.45
CA TYR A 15 1.63 -4.74 0.64
C TYR A 15 0.96 -6.09 0.37
N GLU A 16 1.62 -6.93 -0.43
CA GLU A 16 1.24 -8.33 -0.71
C GLU A 16 2.26 -9.27 -0.06
N HIS A 17 2.35 -9.21 1.26
CA HIS A 17 3.21 -10.09 2.04
C HIS A 17 2.39 -11.06 2.87
N ASP A 18 3.03 -12.17 3.21
CA ASP A 18 2.47 -13.16 4.10
C ASP A 18 2.69 -12.71 5.55
N PHE A 19 1.70 -12.03 6.12
CA PHE A 19 1.80 -11.50 7.48
C PHE A 19 1.79 -12.64 8.50
N ALA A 20 2.72 -12.57 9.45
CA ALA A 20 2.90 -13.60 10.46
C ALA A 20 1.74 -13.61 11.45
N ASP A 21 1.27 -12.41 11.82
CA ASP A 21 0.20 -12.15 12.77
C ASP A 21 -1.05 -11.59 12.05
N SER A 22 -2.20 -11.63 12.73
CA SER A 22 -3.42 -10.98 12.23
C SER A 22 -3.22 -9.47 12.11
N VAL A 23 -3.49 -8.92 10.93
CA VAL A 23 -3.38 -7.47 10.68
C VAL A 23 -4.71 -6.79 11.04
N SER A 24 -4.64 -5.70 11.80
CA SER A 24 -5.82 -4.89 12.14
C SER A 24 -6.35 -4.13 10.91
N ASP A 25 -7.68 -4.04 10.78
CA ASP A 25 -8.37 -3.30 9.71
C ASP A 25 -7.95 -1.84 9.59
N LYS A 26 -7.44 -1.22 10.67
CA LYS A 26 -6.90 0.14 10.66
C LYS A 26 -5.67 0.31 9.75
N TYR A 27 -5.06 -0.79 9.33
CA TYR A 27 -3.93 -0.81 8.39
C TYR A 27 -4.35 -1.15 6.96
N MET A 28 -5.64 -1.33 6.68
CA MET A 28 -6.12 -1.75 5.37
C MET A 28 -6.52 -0.56 4.51
N CYS A 29 -6.11 -0.60 3.25
CA CYS A 29 -6.53 0.38 2.25
C CYS A 29 -7.95 0.03 1.76
N VAL A 30 -8.88 0.97 1.87
CA VAL A 30 -10.27 0.76 1.42
C VAL A 30 -10.45 0.69 -0.11
N ILE A 31 -9.41 0.99 -0.90
CA ILE A 31 -9.45 0.87 -2.38
C ILE A 31 -8.98 -0.50 -2.85
N CYS A 32 -7.87 -1.00 -2.30
CA CYS A 32 -7.24 -2.23 -2.78
C CYS A 32 -7.31 -3.39 -1.79
N GLU A 33 -7.93 -3.18 -0.62
CA GLU A 33 -8.15 -4.20 0.42
C GLU A 33 -6.86 -4.93 0.83
N LYS A 34 -5.74 -4.19 0.83
CA LYS A 34 -4.42 -4.68 1.24
C LYS A 34 -3.84 -3.75 2.29
N VAL A 35 -2.83 -4.21 3.01
CA VAL A 35 -2.11 -3.40 4.00
C VAL A 35 -1.53 -2.16 3.34
N LEU A 36 -1.74 -0.97 3.92
CA LEU A 36 -1.38 0.30 3.32
C LEU A 36 0.12 0.38 3.00
N ARG A 37 0.44 0.78 1.78
CA ARG A 37 1.80 1.14 1.35
C ARG A 37 1.86 2.63 1.14
N ASP A 38 2.86 3.29 1.71
CA ASP A 38 3.00 4.76 1.68
C ASP A 38 1.68 5.44 2.10
N ALA A 39 1.20 5.09 3.29
CA ALA A 39 -0.12 5.47 3.77
C ALA A 39 -0.34 6.99 3.73
N ARG A 40 -1.41 7.42 3.06
CA ARG A 40 -1.89 8.80 3.05
C ARG A 40 -3.16 8.94 3.89
N LEU A 41 -3.23 10.00 4.68
CA LEU A 41 -4.41 10.38 5.47
C LEU A 41 -5.19 11.47 4.73
N THR A 42 -6.50 11.28 4.58
CA THR A 42 -7.39 12.29 4.01
C THR A 42 -7.87 13.30 5.05
N ALA A 43 -7.81 14.59 4.72
CA ALA A 43 -8.24 15.65 5.64
C ALA A 43 -9.76 15.71 5.83
N CYS A 44 -10.53 15.29 4.82
CA CYS A 44 -11.99 15.39 4.81
C CYS A 44 -12.72 14.34 5.67
N CYS A 45 -12.18 13.13 5.82
CA CYS A 45 -12.83 12.05 6.58
C CYS A 45 -11.88 11.17 7.39
N GLY A 46 -10.58 11.50 7.43
CA GLY A 46 -9.61 10.78 8.24
C GLY A 46 -9.29 9.36 7.77
N GLN A 47 -9.69 8.98 6.55
CA GLN A 47 -9.42 7.65 6.00
C GLN A 47 -8.01 7.53 5.43
N HIS A 48 -7.46 6.33 5.51
CA HIS A 48 -6.14 5.98 4.98
C HIS A 48 -6.22 5.24 3.65
N PHE A 49 -5.27 5.54 2.78
CA PHE A 49 -5.15 4.90 1.47
C PHE A 49 -3.67 4.75 1.09
N CYS A 50 -3.36 3.81 0.19
CA CYS A 50 -2.04 3.76 -0.42
C CYS A 50 -1.84 4.99 -1.31
N ASP A 51 -0.62 5.54 -1.35
CA ASP A 51 -0.28 6.68 -2.21
C ASP A 51 -0.63 6.41 -3.68
N SER A 52 -0.20 5.27 -4.21
CA SER A 52 -0.50 4.85 -5.59
C SER A 52 -1.98 4.60 -5.86
N CYS A 53 -2.76 4.14 -4.86
CA CYS A 53 -4.20 3.99 -5.00
C CYS A 53 -4.91 5.34 -5.12
N LEU A 54 -4.53 6.32 -4.29
CA LEU A 54 -5.06 7.68 -4.42
C LEU A 54 -4.63 8.34 -5.71
N ALA A 55 -3.36 8.20 -6.11
CA ALA A 55 -2.86 8.78 -7.35
C ALA A 55 -3.63 8.26 -8.57
N ARG A 56 -3.91 6.95 -8.62
CA ARG A 56 -4.75 6.33 -9.64
C ARG A 56 -6.18 6.85 -9.61
N TRP A 57 -6.78 6.99 -8.42
CA TRP A 57 -8.13 7.53 -8.27
C TRP A 57 -8.24 8.97 -8.77
N THR A 58 -7.26 9.82 -8.44
CA THR A 58 -7.26 11.23 -8.84
C THR A 58 -6.71 11.50 -10.24
N GLY A 59 -6.26 10.47 -10.95
CA GLY A 59 -5.68 10.59 -12.29
C GLY A 59 -4.35 11.36 -12.32
N THR A 60 -3.56 11.30 -11.24
CA THR A 60 -2.24 11.94 -11.16
C THR A 60 -1.09 11.01 -11.57
N SER A 61 -1.35 9.73 -11.82
CA SER A 61 -0.36 8.80 -12.37
C SER A 61 -0.19 9.05 -13.86
N GLY A 62 0.98 9.52 -14.28
CA GLY A 62 1.30 9.78 -15.68
C GLY A 62 1.28 8.50 -16.51
N SER A 63 0.28 8.37 -17.40
CA SER A 63 0.33 7.56 -18.63
C SER A 63 -0.81 7.97 -19.55
N PHE A 64 -0.47 8.03 -20.83
CA PHE A 64 -1.27 8.49 -21.96
C PHE A 64 -2.68 7.86 -22.04
N GLY A 65 -3.70 8.68 -22.34
CA GLY A 65 -4.94 8.20 -22.96
C GLY A 65 -6.19 8.25 -22.08
N GLY A 66 -6.74 9.45 -21.89
CA GLY A 66 -8.13 9.62 -21.46
C GLY A 66 -8.29 10.71 -20.41
N ARG A 67 -8.77 11.89 -20.81
CA ARG A 67 -9.24 12.92 -19.89
C ARG A 67 -10.42 12.35 -19.10
N SER A 68 -10.17 11.76 -17.95
CA SER A 68 -11.24 11.48 -17.00
C SER A 68 -11.67 12.83 -16.42
N THR A 69 -12.74 13.40 -16.94
CA THR A 69 -13.45 14.57 -16.41
C THR A 69 -14.09 14.29 -15.04
N ARG A 70 -13.56 13.31 -14.27
CA ARG A 70 -14.05 13.00 -12.94
C ARG A 70 -13.50 14.02 -11.96
N LYS A 71 -14.42 14.70 -11.28
CA LYS A 71 -14.15 15.58 -10.15
C LYS A 71 -13.27 14.81 -9.13
N LYS A 72 -12.12 15.38 -8.77
CA LYS A 72 -11.17 14.80 -7.81
C LYS A 72 -11.81 14.83 -6.42
N THR A 73 -12.55 13.78 -6.09
CA THR A 73 -13.29 13.64 -4.83
C THR A 73 -12.64 12.59 -3.95
N CYS A 74 -12.90 12.65 -2.65
CA CYS A 74 -12.48 11.60 -1.74
C CYS A 74 -13.08 10.24 -2.17
N PRO A 75 -12.29 9.16 -2.29
CA PRO A 75 -12.82 7.84 -2.64
C PRO A 75 -13.82 7.28 -1.62
N HIS A 76 -13.74 7.72 -0.36
CA HIS A 76 -14.59 7.24 0.72
C HIS A 76 -15.85 8.10 0.92
N CYS A 77 -15.69 9.40 1.23
CA CYS A 77 -16.81 10.28 1.55
C CYS A 77 -17.29 11.15 0.37
N ARG A 78 -16.65 11.05 -0.80
CA ARG A 78 -16.94 11.85 -2.01
C ARG A 78 -16.82 13.37 -1.84
N SER A 79 -16.21 13.85 -0.75
CA SER A 79 -15.95 15.27 -0.54
C SER A 79 -15.13 15.88 -1.67
N GLU A 80 -15.52 17.07 -2.11
CA GLU A 80 -14.88 17.83 -3.18
C GLU A 80 -13.66 18.60 -2.68
N ASN A 81 -13.59 18.90 -1.38
CA ASN A 81 -12.43 19.49 -0.70
C ASN A 81 -11.41 18.38 -0.38
N PHE A 82 -11.01 17.64 -1.42
CA PHE A 82 -10.13 16.49 -1.29
C PHE A 82 -8.67 16.94 -1.17
N GLN A 83 -8.12 16.75 0.03
CA GLN A 83 -6.70 16.85 0.31
C GLN A 83 -6.23 15.64 1.12
N SER A 84 -4.98 15.27 0.92
CA SER A 84 -4.36 14.18 1.68
C SER A 84 -2.90 14.48 1.97
N ILE A 85 -2.41 13.99 3.10
CA ILE A 85 -1.01 14.10 3.54
C ILE A 85 -0.41 12.72 3.76
N LEU A 86 0.91 12.61 3.65
CA LEU A 86 1.60 11.37 3.99
C LEU A 86 1.55 11.15 5.52
N ASN A 87 1.05 10.00 5.94
CA ASN A 87 0.95 9.65 7.36
C ASN A 87 2.17 8.83 7.78
N LYS A 88 3.25 9.54 8.16
CA LYS A 88 4.52 8.91 8.55
C LYS A 88 4.41 8.01 9.78
N GLU A 89 3.54 8.36 10.73
CA GLU A 89 3.26 7.53 11.91
C GLU A 89 2.67 6.19 11.48
N LYS A 90 1.65 6.20 10.62
CA LYS A 90 1.02 4.98 10.11
C LYS A 90 1.99 4.13 9.30
N ILE A 91 2.87 4.76 8.51
CA ILE A 91 3.92 4.06 7.75
C ILE A 91 4.88 3.34 8.69
N ARG A 92 5.29 3.98 9.78
CA ARG A 92 6.16 3.37 10.79
C ARG A 92 5.48 2.18 11.47
N GLU A 93 4.24 2.35 11.93
CA GLU A 93 3.48 1.24 12.55
C GLU A 93 3.36 0.03 11.61
N ILE A 94 3.09 0.28 10.32
CA ILE A 94 2.98 -0.80 9.32
C ILE A 94 4.33 -1.48 9.07
N SER A 95 5.42 -0.72 9.11
CA SER A 95 6.78 -1.25 8.97
C SER A 95 7.15 -2.22 10.08
N GLU A 96 6.55 -2.10 11.26
CA GLU A 96 6.78 -2.95 12.44
C GLU A 96 5.93 -4.25 12.40
N LEU A 97 4.98 -4.38 11.44
CA LEU A 97 4.19 -5.60 11.28
C LEU A 97 5.09 -6.79 10.91
N ARG A 98 4.84 -7.94 11.52
CA ARG A 98 5.63 -9.15 11.27
C ARG A 98 5.19 -9.85 10.00
N VAL A 99 6.15 -10.24 9.16
CA VAL A 99 5.95 -10.94 7.90
C VAL A 99 6.84 -12.16 7.79
N ARG A 100 6.39 -13.16 7.03
CA ARG A 100 7.18 -14.32 6.60
C ARG A 100 7.93 -13.99 5.31
N CYS A 101 9.13 -14.54 5.18
CA CYS A 101 9.92 -14.41 3.95
C CYS A 101 9.12 -14.93 2.73
N THR A 102 9.25 -14.25 1.59
CA THR A 102 8.64 -14.67 0.31
C THR A 102 9.11 -16.07 -0.13
N HIS A 103 10.31 -16.49 0.31
CA HIS A 103 10.86 -17.82 0.11
C HIS A 103 10.47 -18.83 1.20
N SER A 104 9.48 -18.55 2.05
CA SER A 104 9.07 -19.46 3.12
C SER A 104 8.61 -20.83 2.58
N LYS A 105 7.92 -20.83 1.44
CA LYS A 105 7.54 -22.08 0.72
C LYS A 105 8.75 -22.90 0.24
N LYS A 106 9.94 -22.29 0.12
CA LYS A 106 11.20 -22.95 -0.26
C LYS A 106 12.04 -23.35 0.96
N GLY A 107 11.50 -23.21 2.17
CA GLY A 107 12.16 -23.60 3.42
C GLY A 107 12.81 -22.46 4.21
N CYS A 108 12.70 -21.21 3.74
CA CYS A 108 13.16 -20.08 4.56
C CYS A 108 12.28 -19.93 5.81
N LYS A 109 12.90 -19.99 6.99
CA LYS A 109 12.21 -19.86 8.29
C LYS A 109 12.19 -18.44 8.83
N TRP A 110 12.76 -17.48 8.08
CA TRP A 110 12.85 -16.11 8.55
C TRP A 110 11.46 -15.48 8.69
N GLN A 111 11.27 -14.82 9.83
CA GLN A 111 10.13 -13.98 10.14
C GLN A 111 10.66 -12.74 10.87
N GLY A 112 10.15 -11.58 10.51
CA GLY A 112 10.60 -10.31 11.10
C GLY A 112 9.71 -9.17 10.67
N GLU A 113 10.09 -7.95 11.05
CA GLU A 113 9.38 -6.74 10.67
C GLU A 113 9.38 -6.53 9.16
N LEU A 114 8.27 -6.00 8.63
CA LEU A 114 8.13 -5.67 7.22
C LEU A 114 9.24 -4.74 6.72
N GLY A 115 9.66 -3.77 7.54
CA GLY A 115 10.78 -2.89 7.22
C GLY A 115 12.13 -3.61 7.11
N ALA A 116 12.32 -4.68 7.87
CA ALA A 116 13.54 -5.49 7.84
C ALA A 116 13.57 -6.51 6.70
N LEU A 117 12.41 -6.82 6.07
CA LEU A 117 12.31 -7.81 5.01
C LEU A 117 13.26 -7.52 3.84
N LYS A 118 13.40 -6.25 3.44
CA LYS A 118 14.30 -5.84 2.33
C LYS A 118 15.78 -6.16 2.58
N GLN A 119 16.21 -6.21 3.84
CA GLN A 119 17.59 -6.55 4.18
C GLN A 119 17.81 -8.07 4.23
N HIS A 120 16.72 -8.84 4.34
CA HIS A 120 16.75 -10.30 4.41
C HIS A 120 16.66 -10.97 3.03
N THR A 121 15.79 -10.46 2.15
CA THR A 121 15.49 -11.05 0.83
C THR A 121 16.47 -10.63 -0.25
#